data_AF-A0A0D2KXU7-F1
#
_entry.id   AF-A0A0D2KXU7-F1
#
_cell.length_a   1.000
_cell.length_b   1.000
_cell.length_c   1.000
_cell.angle_alpha   90.00
_cell.angle_beta   90.00
_cell.angle_gamma   90.00
#
_symmetry.space_group_name_H-M   'P 1'
#
loop_
_entity.id
_entity.type
_entity.pdbx_description
1 polymer ?
#
loop_
_entity_poly.entity_id
_entity_poly.type
_entity_poly.pdbx_seq_one_letter_code
_entity_poly.pdbx_strand_id
1 'polypeptide(L)'
;MSFTGITAAELREQKERQDACVNKALTEGSKTAALVGGVSGGLSWLMKRFSEAYRLKFTSGPRTAVVVMPVFSAFWFVSEKHVIQCNAKRDSRWQSLDRVNGYDRTI
;
A
#
# COMPACT_ATOMS: atom_id res chain seq x y z
N MET A 1 28.85 25.61 -17.95
CA MET A 1 29.16 24.64 -16.87
C MET A 1 28.43 23.36 -17.21
N SER A 2 29.16 22.29 -17.50
CA SER A 2 28.60 21.00 -17.95
C SER A 2 27.85 20.33 -16.81
N PHE A 3 26.55 20.15 -16.98
CA PHE A 3 25.71 19.36 -16.09
C PHE A 3 26.01 17.87 -16.31
N THR A 4 26.77 17.29 -15.38
CA THR A 4 27.03 15.85 -15.36
C THR A 4 25.73 15.14 -14.98
N GLY A 5 25.26 14.28 -15.89
CA GLY A 5 24.10 13.44 -15.70
C GLY A 5 24.20 12.62 -14.41
N ILE A 6 23.04 12.42 -13.80
CA ILE A 6 22.83 11.53 -12.66
C ILE A 6 23.53 10.21 -12.95
N THR A 7 24.43 9.80 -12.05
CA THR A 7 25.19 8.57 -12.26
C THR A 7 24.28 7.36 -12.01
N ALA A 8 24.53 6.25 -12.73
CA ALA A 8 23.77 5.01 -12.52
C ALA A 8 23.83 4.51 -11.06
N ALA A 9 24.84 4.93 -10.30
CA ALA A 9 24.98 4.66 -8.87
C ALA A 9 23.92 5.40 -8.02
N GLU A 10 23.68 6.69 -8.28
CA GLU A 10 22.66 7.47 -7.57
C GLU A 10 21.24 6.97 -7.86
N LEU A 11 20.98 6.52 -9.09
CA LEU A 11 19.70 5.91 -9.45
C LEU A 11 19.43 4.60 -8.69
N ARG A 12 20.48 3.81 -8.44
CA ARG A 12 20.38 2.56 -7.66
C ARG A 12 20.15 2.84 -6.18
N GLU A 13 20.87 3.80 -5.61
CA GLU A 13 20.68 4.20 -4.22
C GLU A 13 19.25 4.76 -3.99
N GLN A 14 18.69 5.47 -4.97
CA GLN A 14 17.29 5.90 -4.92
C GLN A 14 16.31 4.74 -4.96
N LYS A 15 16.53 3.79 -5.87
CA LYS A 15 15.68 2.59 -5.97
C LYS A 15 15.69 1.82 -4.65
N GLU A 16 16.85 1.68 -4.04
CA GLU A 16 17.01 1.00 -2.74
C GLU A 16 16.29 1.73 -1.60
N ARG A 17 16.35 3.07 -1.54
CA ARG A 17 15.57 3.86 -0.57
C ARG A 17 14.06 3.79 -0.83
N GLN A 18 13.65 3.75 -2.09
CA GLN A 18 12.25 3.61 -2.48
C GLN A 18 11.73 2.23 -2.09
N ASP A 19 12.48 1.18 -2.39
CA ASP A 19 12.17 -0.20 -2.00
C ASP A 19 12.09 -0.33 -0.47
N ALA A 20 12.98 0.34 0.28
CA ALA A 20 12.91 0.38 1.75
C ALA A 20 11.65 1.10 2.27
N CYS A 21 11.21 2.20 1.63
CA CYS A 21 10.01 2.93 2.01
C CYS A 21 8.74 2.14 1.68
N VAL A 22 8.68 1.55 0.50
CA VAL A 22 7.58 0.67 0.05
C VAL A 22 7.50 -0.56 0.93
N ASN A 23 8.61 -1.20 1.26
CA ASN A 23 8.62 -2.34 2.17
C ASN A 23 8.07 -1.99 3.55
N LYS A 24 8.37 -0.80 4.08
CA LYS A 24 7.73 -0.32 5.33
C LYS A 24 6.22 -0.14 5.17
N ALA A 25 5.77 0.49 4.08
CA ALA A 25 4.34 0.63 3.79
C ALA A 25 3.63 -0.73 3.70
N LEU A 26 4.23 -1.70 3.00
CA LEU A 26 3.71 -3.06 2.88
C LEU A 26 3.65 -3.78 4.23
N THR A 27 4.67 -3.63 5.09
CA THR A 27 4.64 -4.25 6.42
C THR A 27 3.53 -3.68 7.30
N GLU A 28 3.27 -2.38 7.25
CA GLU A 28 2.17 -1.77 8.01
C GLU A 28 0.80 -2.16 7.44
N GLY A 29 0.66 -2.16 6.12
CA GLY A 29 -0.53 -2.68 5.45
C GLY A 29 -0.79 -4.16 5.79
N SER A 30 0.25 -4.99 5.91
CA SER A 30 0.10 -6.39 6.26
C SER A 30 -0.41 -6.60 7.69
N LYS A 31 0.01 -5.74 8.65
CA LYS A 31 -0.46 -5.79 10.03
C LYS A 31 -1.94 -5.44 10.13
N THR A 32 -2.37 -4.40 9.43
CA THR A 32 -3.78 -4.00 9.40
C THR A 32 -4.63 -5.04 8.67
N ALA A 33 -4.13 -5.60 7.56
CA ALA A 33 -4.77 -6.72 6.86
C ALA A 33 -4.95 -7.96 7.75
N ALA A 34 -3.94 -8.32 8.55
CA ALA A 34 -4.01 -9.45 9.47
C ALA A 34 -5.06 -9.24 10.57
N LEU A 35 -5.12 -8.03 11.16
CA LEU A 35 -6.12 -7.69 12.16
C LEU A 35 -7.53 -7.74 11.58
N VAL A 36 -7.74 -7.12 10.42
CA VAL A 36 -9.04 -7.11 9.73
C VAL A 36 -9.45 -8.52 9.30
N GLY A 37 -8.49 -9.34 8.85
CA GLY A 37 -8.73 -10.74 8.49
C GLY A 37 -9.13 -11.59 9.68
N GLY A 38 -8.54 -11.35 10.85
CA GLY A 38 -8.97 -11.96 12.11
C GLY A 38 -10.42 -11.59 12.47
N VAL A 39 -10.77 -10.30 12.35
CA VAL A 39 -12.12 -9.81 12.67
C VAL A 39 -13.15 -10.33 11.66
N SER A 40 -12.89 -10.22 10.36
CA SER A 40 -13.82 -10.65 9.30
C SER A 40 -13.97 -12.17 9.25
N GLY A 41 -12.87 -12.91 9.44
CA GLY A 41 -12.87 -14.36 9.57
C GLY A 41 -13.62 -14.83 10.82
N GLY A 42 -13.38 -14.19 11.97
CA GLY A 42 -14.10 -14.46 13.21
C GLY A 42 -15.60 -14.18 13.09
N LEU A 43 -15.96 -13.07 12.47
CA LEU A 43 -17.36 -12.72 12.20
C LEU A 43 -18.02 -13.74 11.27
N SER A 44 -17.33 -14.17 10.20
CA SER A 44 -17.86 -15.17 9.27
C SER A 44 -18.03 -16.55 9.94
N TRP A 45 -17.12 -16.93 10.83
CA TRP A 45 -17.24 -18.15 11.65
C TRP A 45 -18.45 -18.08 12.60
N LEU A 46 -18.63 -16.94 13.25
CA LEU A 46 -19.74 -16.71 14.19
C LEU A 46 -21.09 -16.68 13.47
N MET A 47 -21.18 -16.02 12.31
CA MET A 47 -22.36 -16.05 11.45
C MET A 47 -22.68 -17.47 10.96
N LYS A 48 -21.67 -18.28 10.61
CA LYS A 48 -21.87 -19.69 10.25
C LYS A 48 -22.38 -20.54 11.42
N ARG A 49 -22.03 -20.19 12.66
CA ARG A 49 -22.44 -20.90 13.88
C ARG A 49 -23.88 -20.57 14.29
N PHE A 50 -24.27 -19.30 14.22
CA PHE A 50 -25.55 -18.82 14.76
C PHE A 50 -26.66 -18.61 13.71
N SER A 51 -26.32 -18.43 12.42
CA SER A 51 -27.32 -18.15 11.38
C SER A 51 -27.48 -19.31 10.41
N GLU A 52 -28.65 -19.95 10.43
CA GLU A 52 -29.02 -20.95 9.42
C GLU A 52 -29.11 -20.35 8.01
N ALA A 53 -29.56 -19.09 7.90
CA ALA A 53 -29.61 -18.38 6.63
C ALA A 53 -28.21 -18.21 6.03
N TYR A 54 -27.21 -17.88 6.85
CA TYR A 54 -25.82 -17.79 6.40
C TYR A 54 -25.24 -19.17 6.05
N ARG A 55 -25.71 -20.24 6.70
CA ARG A 55 -25.27 -21.61 6.45
C ARG A 55 -25.88 -22.23 5.18
N LEU A 56 -27.12 -21.88 4.84
CA LEU A 56 -27.88 -22.48 3.73
C LEU A 56 -27.91 -21.61 2.47
N LYS A 57 -27.97 -20.28 2.58
CA LYS A 57 -28.13 -19.39 1.42
C LYS A 57 -26.82 -18.88 0.84
N PHE A 58 -25.76 -18.79 1.64
CA PHE A 58 -24.46 -18.32 1.16
C PHE A 58 -23.60 -19.48 0.66
N THR A 59 -23.28 -19.49 -0.64
CA THR A 59 -22.31 -20.41 -1.25
C THR A 59 -20.87 -20.05 -0.84
N SER A 60 -19.89 -20.89 -1.17
CA SER A 60 -18.48 -20.67 -0.78
C SER A 60 -17.91 -19.34 -1.26
N GLY A 61 -18.25 -18.91 -2.49
CA GLY A 61 -17.78 -17.66 -3.09
C GLY A 61 -18.10 -16.41 -2.25
N PRO A 62 -19.38 -16.06 -2.04
CA PRO A 62 -19.74 -14.85 -1.29
C PRO A 62 -19.30 -14.90 0.18
N ARG A 63 -19.16 -16.08 0.80
CA ARG A 63 -18.54 -16.19 2.14
C ARG A 63 -17.08 -15.75 2.14
N THR A 64 -16.31 -16.18 1.14
CA THR A 64 -14.91 -15.74 1.00
C THR A 64 -14.81 -14.25 0.69
N ALA A 65 -15.73 -13.71 -0.12
CA ALA A 65 -15.75 -12.28 -0.42
C ALA A 65 -15.96 -11.41 0.83
N VAL A 66 -16.82 -11.84 1.77
CA VAL A 66 -17.04 -11.14 3.06
C VAL A 66 -15.77 -11.06 3.90
N VAL A 67 -14.84 -12.00 3.75
CA VAL A 67 -13.56 -12.00 4.47
C VAL A 67 -12.48 -11.25 3.69
N VAL A 68 -12.35 -11.53 2.40
CA VAL A 68 -11.25 -11.03 1.56
C VAL A 68 -11.41 -9.56 1.18
N MET A 69 -12.62 -9.10 0.86
CA MET A 69 -12.86 -7.70 0.47
C MET A 69 -12.44 -6.68 1.53
N PRO A 70 -12.85 -6.81 2.81
CA PRO A 70 -12.41 -5.86 3.84
C PRO A 70 -10.91 -5.95 4.14
N VAL A 71 -10.30 -7.14 4.00
CA VAL A 71 -8.84 -7.31 4.16
C VAL A 71 -8.09 -6.58 3.05
N PHE A 72 -8.52 -6.77 1.81
CA PHE A 72 -7.91 -6.14 0.64
C PHE A 72 -8.08 -4.62 0.68
N SER A 73 -9.28 -4.11 1.02
CA SER A 73 -9.51 -2.67 1.12
C SER A 73 -8.69 -2.03 2.24
N ALA A 74 -8.61 -2.66 3.42
CA ALA A 74 -7.79 -2.16 4.53
C ALA A 74 -6.29 -2.16 4.18
N PHE A 75 -5.80 -3.21 3.53
CA PHE A 75 -4.43 -3.26 3.03
C PHE A 75 -4.16 -2.13 2.04
N TRP A 76 -5.07 -1.95 1.07
CA TRP A 76 -4.93 -0.95 0.01
C TRP A 76 -4.88 0.47 0.58
N PHE A 77 -5.86 0.86 1.40
CA PHE A 77 -5.93 2.21 1.97
C PHE A 77 -4.70 2.57 2.82
N VAL A 78 -4.20 1.63 3.62
CA VAL A 78 -3.02 1.86 4.48
C VAL A 78 -1.76 1.94 3.64
N SER A 79 -1.60 1.03 2.69
CA SER A 79 -0.44 1.01 1.79
C SER A 79 -0.39 2.29 0.95
N GLU A 80 -1.52 2.71 0.38
CA GLU A 80 -1.62 3.92 -0.44
C GLU A 80 -1.28 5.18 0.39
N LYS A 81 -1.81 5.30 1.61
CA LYS A 81 -1.50 6.43 2.50
C LYS A 81 0.00 6.52 2.80
N HIS A 82 0.65 5.38 3.07
CA HIS A 82 2.09 5.36 3.36
C HIS A 82 2.95 5.60 2.12
N VAL A 83 2.54 5.10 0.96
CA VAL A 83 3.20 5.39 -0.32
C VAL A 83 3.08 6.88 -0.68
N ILE A 84 1.92 7.49 -0.48
CA ILE A 84 1.72 8.94 -0.68
C ILE A 84 2.65 9.73 0.26
N GLN A 85 2.78 9.32 1.53
CA GLN A 85 3.71 9.97 2.46
C GLN A 85 5.19 9.77 2.08
N CYS A 86 5.56 8.58 1.56
CA CYS A 86 6.90 8.32 1.01
C CYS A 86 7.20 9.24 -0.18
N ASN A 87 6.22 9.43 -1.08
CA ASN A 87 6.36 10.32 -2.23
C ASN A 87 6.36 11.80 -1.85
N ALA A 88 5.55 12.24 -0.88
CA ALA A 88 5.54 13.62 -0.41
C ALA A 88 6.88 14.03 0.24
N LYS A 89 7.60 13.10 0.89
CA LYS A 89 8.96 13.33 1.40
C LYS A 89 10.02 13.38 0.29
N ARG A 90 9.74 12.81 -0.88
CA ARG A 90 10.59 12.92 -2.07
C ARG A 90 10.52 14.34 -2.64
N ASP A 91 9.33 14.92 -2.70
CA ASP A 91 9.09 16.23 -3.34
C ASP A 91 9.95 17.36 -2.73
N SER A 92 10.09 17.47 -1.41
CA SER A 92 10.80 18.62 -0.81
C SER A 92 12.31 18.65 -1.10
N ARG A 93 12.96 17.48 -1.15
CA ARG A 93 14.41 17.39 -1.42
C ARG A 93 14.73 17.35 -2.91
N TRP A 94 13.81 16.85 -3.74
CA TRP A 94 14.08 16.67 -5.17
C TRP A 94 13.39 17.70 -6.07
N GLN A 95 12.31 18.37 -5.67
CA GLN A 95 11.83 19.57 -6.40
C GLN A 95 12.85 20.70 -6.36
N SER A 96 13.64 20.79 -5.29
CA SER A 96 14.77 21.72 -5.23
C SER A 96 15.91 21.30 -6.17
N LEU A 97 16.18 19.99 -6.33
CA LEU A 97 17.17 19.47 -7.28
C LEU A 97 16.69 19.49 -8.75
N ASP A 98 15.40 19.27 -9.02
CA ASP A 98 14.79 19.37 -10.35
C ASP A 98 14.68 20.84 -10.81
N ARG A 99 14.35 21.78 -9.89
CA ARG A 99 14.46 23.22 -10.17
C ARG A 99 15.89 23.64 -10.47
N VAL A 100 16.88 23.11 -9.73
CA VAL A 100 18.30 23.42 -9.94
C VAL A 100 18.83 22.79 -11.24
N ASN A 101 18.32 21.62 -11.64
CA ASN A 101 18.65 20.95 -12.89
C ASN A 101 17.80 21.41 -14.09
N GLY A 102 16.92 22.41 -13.93
CA GLY A 102 16.12 22.95 -15.03
C GLY A 102 15.06 21.99 -15.59
N TYR A 103 14.74 20.90 -14.89
CA TYR A 103 13.62 20.01 -15.23
C TYR A 103 12.30 20.58 -14.71
N ASP A 104 12.07 21.86 -14.94
CA ASP A 104 10.71 22.40 -14.85
C ASP A 104 9.94 21.80 -16.02
N ARG A 105 9.16 20.75 -15.74
CA ARG A 105 8.12 20.33 -16.69
C ARG A 105 7.09 21.45 -16.72
N THR A 106 7.38 22.42 -17.57
CA THR A 106 6.39 23.31 -18.17
C THR A 106 5.28 22.42 -18.71
N ILE A 107 4.15 22.43 -18.00
CA ILE A 107 2.84 22.08 -18.55
C ILE A 107 2.38 23.29 -19.37
#